data_AF-A0A848TA82-F1
#
_entry.id   AF-A0A848TA82-F1
#
_cell.length_a   1.000
_cell.length_b   1.000
_cell.length_c   1.000
_cell.angle_alpha   90.00
_cell.angle_beta   90.00
_cell.angle_gamma   90.00
#
_symmetry.space_group_name_H-M   'P 1'
#
loop_
_entity.id
_entity.type
_entity.pdbx_description
1 polymer ?
#
loop_
_entity_poly.entity_id
_entity_poly.type
_entity_poly.pdbx_seq_one_letter_code
_entity_poly.pdbx_strand_id
1 'polypeptide(L)'
;MLEHSHNPDEIAARFAKSRERSNLRDVIYGAIDGAVTTFAIVAGVIGAELSVKVIIALGIANVLADGFSMAAGNYSGTKAELDDARRLREIEDRHIRLAPDGERAELREILSQKGLEGDVLDAAVEAIAADRKNWIDMMLVEEYGLSPVDPHPLRAAQATF
;
A
#
# COMPACT_ATOMS: atom_id res chain seq x y z
N MET A 1 21.75 -12.70 18.75
CA MET A 1 20.98 -11.76 19.61
C MET A 1 19.65 -11.54 18.92
N LEU A 2 18.53 -11.64 19.64
CA LEU A 2 17.21 -11.42 19.05
C LEU A 2 17.05 -9.93 18.72
N GLU A 3 16.44 -9.64 17.57
CA GLU A 3 16.26 -8.27 17.05
C GLU A 3 15.22 -7.46 17.84
N HIS A 4 14.37 -8.14 18.62
CA HIS A 4 13.38 -7.54 19.50
C HIS A 4 13.03 -8.49 20.66
N SER A 5 12.47 -7.93 21.72
CA SER A 5 11.98 -8.73 22.85
C SER A 5 10.61 -9.36 22.56
N HIS A 6 10.33 -10.45 23.26
CA HIS A 6 9.09 -11.23 23.19
C HIS A 6 8.32 -11.17 24.51
N ASN A 7 8.56 -10.12 25.30
CA ASN A 7 7.75 -9.83 26.49
C ASN A 7 6.31 -9.47 26.04
N PRO A 8 5.27 -10.04 26.67
CA PRO A 8 3.86 -9.70 26.41
C PRO A 8 3.57 -8.20 26.26
N ASP A 9 4.14 -7.34 27.11
CA ASP A 9 3.89 -5.90 27.06
C ASP A 9 4.44 -5.25 25.77
N GLU A 10 5.63 -5.69 25.34
CA GLU A 10 6.24 -5.22 24.10
C GLU A 10 5.54 -5.81 22.85
N ILE A 11 5.00 -7.02 22.94
CA ILE A 11 4.15 -7.58 21.89
C ILE A 11 2.90 -6.71 21.72
N ALA A 12 2.18 -6.44 22.81
CA ALA A 12 0.98 -5.60 22.78
C ALA A 12 1.27 -4.21 22.23
N ALA A 13 2.36 -3.57 22.68
CA ALA A 13 2.77 -2.26 22.19
C ALA A 13 3.06 -2.24 20.67
N ARG A 14 3.66 -3.32 20.12
CA ARG A 14 3.94 -3.41 18.68
C ARG A 14 2.68 -3.53 17.84
N PHE A 15 1.73 -4.36 18.25
CA PHE A 15 0.47 -4.53 17.52
C PHE A 15 -0.50 -3.36 17.71
N ALA A 16 -0.36 -2.59 18.80
CA ALA A 16 -1.08 -1.33 18.99
C ALA A 16 -0.60 -0.20 18.07
N LYS A 17 0.65 -0.28 17.58
CA LYS A 17 1.18 0.71 16.63
C LYS A 17 0.58 0.47 15.25
N SER A 18 0.03 1.52 14.64
CA SER A 18 -0.47 1.46 13.26
C SER A 18 0.65 1.00 12.32
N ARG A 19 0.43 -0.09 11.58
CA ARG A 19 1.32 -0.49 10.48
C ARG A 19 1.20 0.56 9.39
N GLU A 20 2.32 1.08 8.93
CA GLU A 20 2.38 2.01 7.80
C GLU A 20 2.97 1.30 6.59
N ARG A 21 2.47 1.62 5.39
CA ARG A 21 3.06 1.13 4.14
C ARG A 21 4.42 1.80 3.97
N SER A 22 5.45 1.01 3.63
CA SER A 22 6.79 1.54 3.37
C SER A 22 6.83 2.24 2.02
N ASN A 23 7.29 3.49 1.99
CA ASN A 23 7.50 4.26 0.76
C ASN A 23 8.94 4.13 0.23
N LEU A 24 9.75 3.20 0.77
CA LEU A 24 11.15 3.04 0.36
C LEU A 24 11.29 2.79 -1.14
N ARG A 25 10.37 2.00 -1.71
CA ARG A 25 10.35 1.72 -3.15
C ARG A 25 10.16 3.02 -3.96
N ASP A 26 9.24 3.88 -3.54
CA ASP A 26 8.91 5.13 -4.22
C ASP A 26 10.10 6.11 -4.16
N VAL A 27 10.77 6.18 -3.00
CA VAL A 27 11.99 6.98 -2.83
C VAL A 27 13.12 6.49 -3.73
N ILE A 28 13.38 5.18 -3.77
CA ILE A 28 14.42 4.60 -4.62
C ILE A 28 14.10 4.86 -6.10
N TYR A 29 12.84 4.70 -6.48
CA TYR A 29 12.40 4.91 -7.86
C TYR A 29 12.60 6.37 -8.30
N GLY A 30 12.13 7.34 -7.50
CA GLY A 30 12.32 8.76 -7.80
C GLY A 30 13.80 9.18 -7.82
N ALA A 31 14.61 8.68 -6.89
CA ALA A 31 16.03 8.96 -6.84
C ALA A 31 16.79 8.44 -8.06
N ILE A 32 16.49 7.21 -8.51
CA ILE A 32 17.12 6.62 -9.69
C ILE A 32 16.70 7.36 -10.95
N ASP A 33 15.40 7.59 -11.15
CA ASP A 33 14.91 8.21 -12.37
C ASP A 33 15.43 9.65 -12.51
N GLY A 34 15.31 10.46 -11.44
CA GLY A 34 15.83 11.83 -11.43
C GLY A 34 17.33 11.92 -11.68
N ALA A 35 18.13 10.96 -11.17
CA ALA A 35 19.56 10.91 -11.45
C ALA A 35 19.86 10.56 -12.92
N VAL A 36 19.15 9.59 -13.48
CA VAL A 36 19.35 9.13 -14.86
C VAL A 36 18.89 10.18 -15.86
N THR A 37 17.71 10.79 -15.69
CA THR A 37 17.18 11.80 -16.61
C THR A 37 18.03 13.07 -16.58
N THR A 38 18.43 13.53 -15.40
CA THR A 38 19.34 14.68 -15.25
C THR A 38 20.69 14.41 -15.91
N PHE A 39 21.27 13.23 -15.72
CA PHE A 39 22.53 12.85 -16.36
C PHE A 39 22.40 12.86 -17.90
N ALA A 40 21.33 12.26 -18.44
CA ALA A 40 21.11 12.20 -19.87
C ALA A 40 20.99 13.60 -20.50
N ILE A 41 20.27 14.52 -19.86
CA ILE A 41 20.13 15.91 -20.32
C ILE A 41 21.47 16.64 -20.26
N VAL A 42 22.18 16.58 -19.14
CA VAL A 42 23.47 17.26 -18.99
C VAL A 42 24.47 16.74 -20.03
N ALA A 43 24.55 15.41 -20.22
CA ALA A 43 25.42 14.80 -21.23
C ALA A 43 25.06 15.25 -22.65
N GLY A 44 23.77 15.28 -23.00
CA GLY A 44 23.31 15.73 -24.33
C GLY A 44 23.60 17.21 -24.60
N VAL A 45 23.37 18.06 -23.60
CA VAL A 45 23.59 19.52 -23.71
C VAL A 45 25.08 19.85 -23.79
N ILE A 46 25.94 19.11 -23.08
CA ILE A 46 27.41 19.21 -23.22
C ILE A 46 27.84 18.77 -24.63
N GLY A 47 27.33 17.64 -25.13
CA GLY A 47 27.62 17.15 -26.48
C GLY A 47 27.16 18.11 -27.60
N ALA A 48 26.18 18.96 -27.31
CA ALA A 48 25.69 20.01 -28.20
C ALA A 48 26.43 21.36 -28.04
N GLU A 49 27.50 21.43 -27.25
CA GLU A 49 28.31 22.63 -27.00
C GLU A 49 27.52 23.85 -26.49
N LEU A 50 26.43 23.61 -25.75
CA LEU A 50 25.60 24.67 -25.18
C LEU A 50 26.24 25.28 -23.92
N SER A 51 25.88 26.53 -23.62
CA SER A 51 26.44 27.25 -22.47
C SER A 51 26.06 26.63 -21.12
N VAL A 52 26.93 26.78 -20.12
CA VAL A 52 26.69 26.31 -18.73
C VAL A 52 25.39 26.87 -18.13
N LYS A 53 25.01 28.11 -18.46
CA LYS A 53 23.75 28.70 -17.99
C LYS A 53 22.54 27.94 -18.51
N VAL A 54 22.60 27.46 -19.77
CA VAL A 54 21.54 26.66 -20.39
C VAL A 54 21.49 25.27 -19.75
N ILE A 55 22.64 24.64 -19.48
CA ILE A 55 22.71 23.34 -18.78
C ILE A 55 22.00 23.42 -17.42
N ILE A 56 22.31 24.44 -16.60
CA ILE A 56 21.72 24.59 -15.27
C ILE A 56 20.20 24.83 -15.37
N ALA A 57 19.77 25.70 -16.29
CA ALA A 57 18.35 25.99 -16.48
C ALA A 57 17.57 24.73 -16.91
N LEU A 58 18.09 23.96 -17.86
CA LEU A 58 17.47 22.73 -18.33
C LEU A 58 17.46 21.63 -17.26
N GLY A 59 18.55 21.48 -16.52
CA GLY A 59 18.64 20.50 -15.43
C GLY A 59 17.61 20.77 -14.32
N ILE A 60 17.49 22.02 -13.87
CA ILE A 60 16.49 22.40 -12.85
C ILE A 60 15.07 22.20 -13.39
N ALA A 61 14.80 22.64 -14.63
CA ALA A 61 13.49 22.48 -15.25
C ALA A 61 13.11 21.00 -15.35
N ASN A 62 14.05 20.13 -15.71
CA ASN A 62 13.82 18.70 -15.82
C ASN A 62 13.50 18.05 -14.47
N VAL A 63 14.32 18.30 -13.44
CA VAL A 63 14.10 17.72 -12.10
C VAL A 63 12.72 18.12 -11.56
N LEU A 64 12.32 19.38 -11.74
CA LEU A 64 11.00 19.83 -11.34
C LEU A 64 9.88 19.17 -12.14
N ALA A 65 10.03 19.08 -13.47
CA ALA A 65 9.04 18.44 -14.33
C ALA A 65 8.85 16.95 -14.01
N ASP A 66 9.95 16.21 -13.86
CA ASP A 66 9.97 14.80 -13.50
C ASP A 66 9.35 14.58 -12.12
N GLY A 67 9.80 15.35 -11.11
CA GLY A 67 9.28 15.27 -9.75
C GLY A 67 7.77 15.54 -9.69
N PHE A 68 7.27 16.59 -10.37
CA PHE A 68 5.83 16.85 -10.41
C PHE A 68 5.04 15.74 -11.12
N SER A 69 5.58 15.22 -12.23
CA SER A 69 4.94 14.13 -12.99
C SER A 69 4.83 12.87 -12.13
N MET A 70 5.91 12.48 -11.47
CA MET A 70 5.94 11.32 -10.57
C MET A 70 5.03 11.49 -9.36
N ALA A 71 5.08 12.66 -8.71
CA ALA A 71 4.23 12.96 -7.56
C ALA A 71 2.74 12.88 -7.93
N ALA A 72 2.35 13.47 -9.07
CA ALA A 72 0.98 13.42 -9.55
C ALA A 72 0.56 11.99 -9.94
N GLY A 73 1.45 11.24 -10.60
CA GLY A 73 1.22 9.84 -10.96
C GLY A 73 1.03 8.95 -9.74
N ASN A 74 1.96 9.02 -8.78
CA ASN A 74 1.91 8.20 -7.58
C ASN A 74 0.74 8.58 -6.67
N TYR A 75 0.44 9.88 -6.53
CA TYR A 75 -0.79 10.32 -5.85
C TYR A 75 -2.04 9.72 -6.47
N SER A 76 -2.17 9.82 -7.79
CA SER A 76 -3.37 9.39 -8.50
C SER A 76 -3.54 7.88 -8.46
N GLY A 77 -2.45 7.11 -8.65
CA GLY A 77 -2.46 5.66 -8.53
C GLY A 77 -2.80 5.20 -7.11
N THR A 78 -2.12 5.77 -6.11
CA THR A 78 -2.36 5.46 -4.69
C THR A 78 -3.78 5.83 -4.25
N LYS A 79 -4.33 6.93 -4.78
CA LYS A 79 -5.72 7.32 -4.53
C LYS A 79 -6.71 6.36 -5.18
N ALA A 80 -6.46 5.91 -6.40
CA ALA A 80 -7.28 4.91 -7.06
C ALA A 80 -7.32 3.59 -6.28
N GLU A 81 -6.17 3.14 -5.74
CA GLU A 81 -6.11 1.97 -4.84
C GLU A 81 -6.98 2.18 -3.58
N LEU A 82 -6.91 3.37 -2.96
CA LEU A 82 -7.72 3.69 -1.79
C LEU A 82 -9.22 3.70 -2.09
N ASP A 83 -9.61 4.31 -3.20
CA ASP A 83 -11.00 4.42 -3.60
C ASP A 83 -11.58 3.05 -4.00
N ASP A 84 -10.78 2.18 -4.64
CA ASP A 84 -11.19 0.80 -4.92
C ASP A 84 -11.32 -0.04 -3.65
N ALA A 85 -10.39 0.08 -2.69
CA ALA A 85 -10.49 -0.60 -1.40
C ALA A 85 -11.76 -0.18 -0.63
N ARG A 86 -12.15 1.10 -0.70
CA ARG A 86 -13.42 1.59 -0.11
C ARG A 86 -14.63 1.01 -0.82
N ARG A 87 -14.62 0.98 -2.16
CA ARG A 87 -15.68 0.37 -2.96
C ARG A 87 -15.87 -1.11 -2.60
N LEU A 88 -14.78 -1.85 -2.48
CA LEU A 88 -14.81 -3.27 -2.10
C LEU A 88 -15.35 -3.47 -0.67
N ARG A 89 -14.97 -2.62 0.28
CA ARG A 89 -15.56 -2.61 1.64
C ARG A 89 -17.08 -2.46 1.61
N GLU A 90 -17.60 -1.55 0.79
CA GLU A 90 -19.05 -1.34 0.68
C GLU A 90 -19.77 -2.52 0.00
N ILE A 91 -19.10 -3.19 -0.94
CA ILE A 91 -19.60 -4.41 -1.58
C ILE A 91 -19.69 -5.54 -0.56
N GLU A 92 -18.62 -5.76 0.18
CA GLU A 92 -18.51 -6.81 1.19
C GLU A 92 -19.50 -6.60 2.34
N ASP A 93 -19.57 -5.37 2.82
CA ASP A 93 -20.59 -4.96 3.78
C ASP A 93 -22.02 -5.19 3.24
N ARG A 94 -22.26 -5.01 1.94
CA ARG A 94 -23.57 -5.35 1.37
C ARG A 94 -23.78 -6.86 1.30
N HIS A 95 -22.78 -7.65 0.94
CA HIS A 95 -22.90 -9.10 0.84
C HIS A 95 -23.20 -9.73 2.19
N ILE A 96 -22.45 -9.36 3.24
CA ILE A 96 -22.68 -9.86 4.61
C ILE A 96 -24.10 -9.53 5.10
N ARG A 97 -24.70 -8.41 4.67
CA ARG A 97 -26.11 -8.10 5.00
C ARG A 97 -27.11 -8.95 4.25
N LEU A 98 -26.87 -9.21 2.96
CA LEU A 98 -27.85 -9.84 2.07
C LEU A 98 -27.77 -11.37 2.09
N ALA A 99 -26.58 -11.93 2.31
CA ALA A 99 -26.30 -13.36 2.29
C ALA A 99 -25.34 -13.78 3.43
N PRO A 100 -25.68 -13.51 4.71
CA PRO A 100 -24.77 -13.75 5.83
C PRO A 100 -24.31 -15.21 5.96
N ASP A 101 -25.17 -16.17 5.63
CA ASP A 101 -24.82 -17.59 5.71
C ASP A 101 -23.87 -18.01 4.59
N GLY A 102 -23.98 -17.37 3.42
CA GLY A 102 -23.02 -17.53 2.31
C GLY A 102 -21.65 -17.00 2.69
N GLU A 103 -21.60 -15.75 3.18
CA GLU A 103 -20.33 -15.13 3.61
C GLU A 103 -19.66 -15.89 4.77
N ARG A 104 -20.44 -16.52 5.66
CA ARG A 104 -19.87 -17.39 6.71
C ARG A 104 -19.27 -18.66 6.12
N ALA A 105 -19.84 -19.19 5.04
CA ALA A 105 -19.27 -20.34 4.35
C ALA A 105 -17.95 -19.96 3.66
N GLU A 106 -17.86 -18.76 3.08
CA GLU A 106 -16.61 -18.24 2.50
C GLU A 106 -15.54 -18.01 3.56
N LEU A 107 -15.88 -17.36 4.68
CA LEU A 107 -14.97 -17.20 5.82
C LEU A 107 -14.49 -18.55 6.38
N ARG A 108 -15.38 -19.55 6.45
CA ARG A 108 -15.03 -20.92 6.86
C ARG A 108 -14.00 -21.53 5.91
N GLU A 109 -14.18 -21.36 4.61
CA GLU A 109 -13.25 -21.87 3.60
C GLU A 109 -11.88 -21.17 3.68
N ILE A 110 -11.86 -19.85 3.90
CA ILE A 110 -10.62 -19.10 4.12
C ILE A 110 -9.85 -19.65 5.34
N LEU A 111 -10.54 -19.89 6.45
CA LEU A 111 -9.92 -20.40 7.67
C LEU A 111 -9.52 -21.88 7.57
N SER A 112 -10.27 -22.71 6.83
CA SER A 112 -9.90 -24.10 6.58
C SER A 112 -8.60 -24.20 5.76
N GLN A 113 -8.44 -23.32 4.76
CA GLN A 113 -7.19 -23.24 3.98
C GLN A 113 -5.99 -22.76 4.81
N LYS A 114 -6.22 -22.09 5.94
CA LYS A 114 -5.20 -21.75 6.94
C LYS A 114 -4.91 -22.88 7.92
N GLY A 115 -5.58 -24.03 7.78
CA GLY A 115 -5.37 -25.24 8.57
C GLY A 115 -6.24 -25.36 9.82
N LEU A 116 -7.30 -24.57 9.94
CA LEU A 116 -8.28 -24.74 11.02
C LEU A 116 -9.28 -25.85 10.67
N GLU A 117 -9.59 -26.72 11.62
CA GLU A 117 -10.52 -27.84 11.42
C GLU A 117 -11.42 -28.05 12.65
N GLY A 118 -12.54 -28.76 12.44
CA GLY A 118 -13.47 -29.18 13.50
C GLY A 118 -14.02 -28.02 14.33
N ASP A 119 -14.21 -28.26 15.63
CA ASP A 119 -14.79 -27.29 16.56
C ASP A 119 -14.00 -25.96 16.63
N VAL A 120 -12.69 -25.98 16.38
CA VAL A 120 -11.84 -24.78 16.37
C VAL A 120 -12.17 -23.90 15.18
N LEU A 121 -12.40 -24.49 14.00
CA LEU A 121 -12.81 -23.76 12.81
C LEU A 121 -14.15 -23.07 13.03
N ASP A 122 -15.15 -23.80 13.53
CA ASP A 122 -16.48 -23.24 13.77
C ASP A 122 -16.45 -22.12 14.82
N ALA A 123 -15.69 -22.31 15.92
CA ALA A 123 -15.51 -21.26 16.92
C ALA A 123 -14.80 -20.02 16.35
N ALA A 124 -13.79 -20.19 15.49
CA ALA A 124 -13.08 -19.09 14.86
C ALA A 124 -13.96 -18.31 13.86
N VAL A 125 -14.75 -19.02 13.05
CA VAL A 125 -15.73 -18.41 12.13
C VAL A 125 -16.71 -17.54 12.91
N GLU A 126 -17.32 -18.08 13.99
CA GLU A 126 -18.26 -17.31 14.80
C GLU A 126 -17.61 -16.12 15.50
N ALA A 127 -16.41 -16.29 16.06
CA ALA A 127 -15.70 -15.22 16.73
C ALA A 127 -15.32 -14.06 15.79
N ILE A 128 -14.88 -14.36 14.58
CA ILE A 128 -14.54 -13.34 13.58
C ILE A 128 -15.81 -12.71 13.02
N ALA A 129 -16.83 -13.51 12.66
CA ALA A 129 -18.09 -13.03 12.11
C ALA A 129 -18.88 -12.15 13.10
N ALA A 130 -18.66 -12.31 14.41
CA ALA A 130 -19.27 -11.47 15.44
C ALA A 130 -18.82 -10.00 15.37
N ASP A 131 -17.58 -9.72 14.92
CA ASP A 131 -17.09 -8.37 14.70
C ASP A 131 -17.13 -8.03 13.20
N ARG A 132 -18.07 -7.15 12.85
CA ARG A 132 -18.32 -6.82 11.44
C ARG A 132 -17.10 -6.26 10.72
N LYS A 133 -16.29 -5.45 11.42
CA LYS A 133 -15.12 -4.81 10.83
C LYS A 133 -14.04 -5.86 10.55
N ASN A 134 -13.76 -6.73 11.52
CA ASN A 134 -12.76 -7.79 11.38
C ASN A 134 -13.17 -8.81 10.32
N TRP A 135 -14.45 -9.11 10.19
CA TRP A 135 -14.96 -9.98 9.13
C TRP A 135 -14.71 -9.35 7.75
N ILE A 136 -15.12 -8.09 7.53
CA ILE A 136 -14.87 -7.39 6.26
C ILE A 136 -13.36 -7.31 5.98
N ASP A 137 -12.56 -6.89 6.96
CA ASP A 137 -11.11 -6.76 6.77
C ASP A 137 -10.44 -8.10 6.41
N MET A 138 -10.94 -9.22 6.95
CA MET A 138 -10.49 -10.56 6.58
C MET A 138 -10.85 -10.87 5.12
N MET A 139 -12.10 -10.64 4.71
CA MET A 139 -12.55 -10.88 3.32
C MET A 139 -11.76 -10.03 2.32
N LEU A 140 -11.54 -8.74 2.61
CA LEU A 140 -10.74 -7.87 1.74
C LEU A 140 -9.31 -8.39 1.49
N VAL A 141 -8.67 -8.92 2.52
CA VAL A 141 -7.30 -9.43 2.42
C VAL A 141 -7.28 -10.77 1.70
N GLU A 142 -8.20 -11.67 2.05
CA GLU A 142 -8.14 -13.06 1.64
C GLU A 142 -8.83 -13.33 0.29
N GLU A 143 -9.94 -12.65 0.00
CA GLU A 143 -10.68 -12.80 -1.27
C GLU A 143 -10.10 -11.87 -2.34
N TYR A 144 -9.88 -10.60 -2.01
CA TYR A 144 -9.47 -9.56 -2.97
C TYR A 144 -7.95 -9.30 -2.99
N GLY A 145 -7.18 -9.91 -2.09
CA GLY A 145 -5.72 -9.75 -2.04
C GLY A 145 -5.26 -8.36 -1.63
N LEU A 146 -6.11 -7.57 -0.96
CA LEU A 146 -5.77 -6.21 -0.56
C LEU A 146 -4.75 -6.18 0.57
N SER A 147 -3.96 -5.10 0.60
CA SER A 147 -3.11 -4.78 1.75
C SER A 147 -3.99 -4.47 2.97
N PRO A 148 -3.69 -5.02 4.16
CA PRO A 148 -4.42 -4.70 5.39
C PRO A 148 -4.13 -3.26 5.90
N VAL A 149 -3.18 -2.58 5.28
CA VAL A 149 -2.85 -1.18 5.55
C VAL A 149 -3.34 -0.33 4.39
N ASP A 150 -4.21 0.63 4.70
CA ASP A 150 -4.70 1.59 3.73
C ASP A 150 -3.55 2.44 3.17
N PRO A 151 -3.54 2.69 1.86
CA PRO A 151 -2.51 3.53 1.26
C PRO A 151 -2.73 5.02 1.57
N HIS A 152 -1.64 5.80 1.59
CA HIS A 152 -1.66 7.24 1.86
C HIS A 152 -1.17 8.06 0.64
N PRO A 153 -2.08 8.57 -0.21
CA PRO A 153 -1.73 9.23 -1.48
C PRO A 153 -0.76 10.39 -1.34
N LEU A 154 -0.93 11.24 -0.33
CA LEU A 154 -0.05 12.39 -0.10
C LEU A 154 1.37 11.97 0.31
N ARG A 155 1.50 10.92 1.13
CA ARG A 155 2.81 10.41 1.54
C ARG A 155 3.54 9.74 0.39
N ALA A 156 2.81 9.02 -0.46
CA ALA A 156 3.34 8.41 -1.67
C ALA A 156 3.86 9.49 -2.64
N ALA A 157 3.06 10.54 -2.90
CA ALA A 157 3.46 11.67 -3.74
C ALA A 157 4.73 12.40 -3.22
N GLN A 158 4.80 12.65 -1.92
CA GLN A 158 5.96 13.28 -1.28
C GLN A 158 7.21 12.41 -1.33
N ALA A 159 7.06 11.08 -1.32
CA ALA A 159 8.19 10.16 -1.35
C ALA A 159 8.83 10.06 -2.74
N THR A 160 8.09 10.37 -3.81
CA THR A 160 8.58 10.24 -5.19
C THR A 160 9.04 11.55 -5.82
N PHE A 161 8.64 12.70 -5.26
CA PHE A 161 9.16 14.01 -5.66
C PHE A 161 10.60 14.19 -5.19
#